data_AF-A0A357WY11-F1
#
_entry.id   AF-A0A357WY11-F1
#
_cell.length_a   1.000
_cell.length_b   1.000
_cell.length_c   1.000
_cell.angle_alpha   90.00
_cell.angle_beta   90.00
_cell.angle_gamma   90.00
#
_symmetry.space_group_name_H-M   'P 1'
#
loop_
_entity.id
_entity.type
_entity.pdbx_description
1 polymer ?
#
loop_
_entity_poly.entity_id
_entity_poly.type
_entity_poly.pdbx_seq_one_letter_code
_entity_poly.pdbx_strand_id
1 'polypeptide(L)'
;MYRKNYIPRSKDEIVYTSSLGIKALMPRLLTLLIYLGTFGLWLYLNDAYYNFGSKIITPLTGAMWIVGAVLAMLLPSQRQEIIKHTKWFVLGYLAVLFIYRFVIMAVAGVSAENLSASFGQSVASSSGAAILGWLQNLLWIIAITYPVGYFIFQGKKVPQFFGTRSKKRAIREIRDIRDNTKPY
;
A
#
# COMPACT_ATOMS: atom_id res chain seq x y z
N MET A 1 -7.63 8.10 -60.56
CA MET A 1 -8.06 6.81 -59.97
C MET A 1 -6.82 5.96 -59.71
N TYR A 2 -6.34 5.87 -58.47
CA TYR A 2 -5.20 5.02 -58.11
C TYR A 2 -5.69 3.58 -57.88
N ARG A 3 -5.32 2.65 -58.77
CA ARG A 3 -5.50 1.21 -58.53
C ARG A 3 -4.56 0.79 -57.40
N LYS A 4 -5.12 0.38 -56.26
CA LYS A 4 -4.37 -0.32 -55.21
C LYS A 4 -3.95 -1.69 -55.77
N ASN A 5 -2.66 -1.85 -56.03
CA ASN A 5 -2.06 -3.14 -56.31
C ASN A 5 -2.17 -4.00 -55.04
N TYR A 6 -2.98 -5.06 -55.09
CA TYR A 6 -2.98 -6.10 -54.07
C TYR A 6 -1.73 -6.95 -54.27
N ILE A 7 -0.73 -6.74 -53.41
CA ILE A 7 0.43 -7.62 -53.32
C ILE A 7 -0.01 -8.83 -52.46
N PRO A 8 -0.01 -10.06 -52.99
CA PRO A 8 -0.31 -11.24 -52.18
C PRO A 8 0.77 -11.39 -51.11
N ARG A 9 0.35 -11.37 -49.84
CA ARG A 9 1.23 -11.55 -48.67
C ARG A 9 1.86 -12.94 -48.67
N SER A 10 3.16 -13.01 -48.38
CA SER A 10 3.88 -14.27 -48.23
C SER A 10 3.41 -15.02 -46.99
N LYS A 11 3.47 -16.36 -47.03
CA LYS A 11 2.98 -17.26 -45.97
C LYS A 11 3.72 -17.12 -44.62
N ASP A 12 4.81 -16.36 -44.57
CA ASP A 12 5.71 -16.24 -43.41
C ASP A 12 5.70 -14.86 -42.74
N GLU A 13 4.73 -13.98 -43.06
CA GLU A 13 4.53 -12.76 -42.27
C GLU A 13 4.00 -13.13 -40.87
N ILE A 14 4.84 -12.94 -39.84
CA ILE A 14 4.48 -13.08 -38.43
C ILE A 14 3.42 -12.01 -38.09
N VAL A 15 2.16 -12.36 -38.24
CA VAL A 15 1.05 -11.55 -37.76
C VAL A 15 1.07 -11.64 -36.23
N TYR A 16 1.42 -10.53 -35.56
CA TYR A 16 1.14 -10.36 -34.14
C TYR A 16 -0.38 -10.33 -33.95
N THR A 17 -1.01 -11.51 -33.89
CA THR A 17 -2.38 -11.63 -33.43
C THR A 17 -2.34 -11.34 -31.93
N SER A 18 -2.64 -10.10 -31.56
CA SER A 18 -2.95 -9.77 -30.18
C SER A 18 -4.32 -10.35 -29.85
N SER A 19 -4.42 -11.68 -29.81
CA SER A 19 -5.54 -12.29 -29.10
C SER A 19 -5.36 -11.85 -27.64
N LEU A 20 -6.25 -10.99 -27.17
CA LEU A 20 -6.39 -10.62 -25.77
C LEU A 20 -6.81 -11.88 -25.02
N GLY A 21 -5.87 -12.80 -24.84
CA GLY A 21 -6.11 -14.08 -24.19
C GLY A 21 -6.52 -13.85 -22.75
N ILE A 22 -7.50 -14.62 -22.28
CA ILE A 22 -8.01 -14.60 -20.91
C ILE A 22 -6.85 -14.65 -19.88
N LYS A 23 -5.77 -15.37 -20.21
CA LYS A 23 -4.53 -15.45 -19.41
C LYS A 23 -3.81 -14.10 -19.20
N ALA A 24 -3.91 -13.16 -20.14
CA ALA A 24 -3.32 -11.82 -20.03
C ALA A 24 -4.25 -10.82 -19.31
N LEU A 25 -5.56 -11.05 -19.36
CA LEU A 25 -6.60 -10.20 -18.77
C LEU A 25 -6.79 -10.49 -17.27
N MET A 26 -6.70 -11.76 -16.87
CA MET A 26 -6.88 -12.21 -15.49
C MET A 26 -6.02 -11.49 -14.45
N PRO A 27 -4.69 -11.33 -14.62
CA PRO A 27 -3.87 -10.62 -13.61
C PRO A 27 -4.21 -9.12 -13.50
N ARG A 28 -4.66 -8.49 -14.59
CA ARG A 28 -5.10 -7.09 -14.58
C ARG A 28 -6.42 -6.91 -13.82
N LEU A 29 -7.37 -7.82 -14.05
CA LEU A 29 -8.64 -7.86 -13.33
C LEU A 29 -8.44 -8.11 -11.84
N LEU A 30 -7.61 -9.08 -11.46
CA LEU A 30 -7.29 -9.34 -10.04
C LEU A 30 -6.67 -8.13 -9.36
N THR A 31 -5.76 -7.42 -10.04
CA THR A 31 -5.16 -6.20 -9.51
C THR A 31 -6.22 -5.12 -9.26
N LEU A 32 -7.14 -4.94 -10.21
CA LEU A 32 -8.24 -3.99 -10.10
C LEU A 32 -9.20 -4.36 -8.96
N LEU A 33 -9.53 -5.64 -8.81
CA LEU A 33 -10.33 -6.14 -7.69
C LEU A 33 -9.69 -5.86 -6.33
N ILE A 34 -8.36 -5.95 -6.21
CA ILE A 34 -7.67 -5.57 -4.96
C ILE A 34 -7.89 -4.09 -4.64
N TYR A 35 -7.78 -3.19 -5.62
CA TYR A 35 -8.03 -1.76 -5.38
C TYR A 35 -9.48 -1.47 -5.01
N LEU A 36 -10.44 -2.10 -5.70
CA LEU A 36 -11.86 -2.00 -5.38
C LEU A 36 -12.15 -2.54 -3.97
N GLY A 37 -11.58 -3.70 -3.62
CA GLY A 37 -11.70 -4.28 -2.29
C GLY A 37 -11.07 -3.40 -1.20
N THR A 38 -9.92 -2.79 -1.49
CA THR A 38 -9.27 -1.82 -0.57
C THR A 38 -10.18 -0.61 -0.35
N PHE A 39 -10.79 -0.09 -1.42
CA PHE A 39 -11.70 1.04 -1.35
C PHE A 39 -13.00 0.69 -0.60
N GLY A 40 -13.60 -0.47 -0.88
CA GLY A 40 -14.78 -0.95 -0.16
C GLY A 40 -14.50 -1.17 1.33
N LEU A 41 -13.34 -1.76 1.66
CA LEU A 41 -12.89 -1.94 3.04
C LEU A 41 -12.69 -0.60 3.75
N TRP A 42 -12.14 0.40 3.06
CA TRP A 42 -12.00 1.75 3.59
C TRP A 42 -13.36 2.38 3.92
N LEU A 43 -14.32 2.32 2.99
CA LEU A 43 -15.67 2.85 3.22
C LEU A 43 -16.37 2.15 4.39
N TYR A 44 -16.25 0.82 4.47
CA TYR A 44 -16.76 0.04 5.60
C TYR A 44 -16.15 0.49 6.93
N LEU A 45 -14.82 0.66 6.99
CA LEU A 45 -14.14 1.07 8.22
C LEU A 45 -14.46 2.51 8.62
N ASN A 46 -14.69 3.39 7.64
CA ASN A 46 -15.15 4.75 7.91
C ASN A 46 -16.49 4.75 8.67
N ASP A 47 -17.43 3.90 8.26
CA ASP A 47 -18.72 3.76 8.91
C ASP A 47 -18.63 2.99 10.25
N ALA A 48 -17.92 1.85 10.25
CA ALA A 48 -17.82 0.96 11.41
C ALA A 48 -17.09 1.56 12.63
N TYR A 49 -16.28 2.61 12.42
CA TYR A 49 -15.59 3.39 13.46
C TYR A 49 -16.19 4.78 13.68
N TYR A 50 -17.33 5.12 13.06
CA TYR A 50 -18.04 6.38 13.22
C TYR A 50 -17.11 7.62 13.09
N ASN A 51 -17.11 8.49 14.11
CA ASN A 51 -16.29 9.70 14.15
C ASN A 51 -14.78 9.42 14.12
N PHE A 52 -14.33 8.27 14.61
CA PHE A 52 -12.93 7.90 14.53
C PHE A 52 -12.55 7.53 13.08
N GLY A 53 -13.47 6.87 12.37
CA GLY A 53 -13.34 6.58 10.94
C GLY A 53 -13.17 7.86 10.13
N SER A 54 -14.11 8.80 10.26
CA SER A 54 -14.11 10.02 9.47
C SER A 54 -13.00 11.01 9.84
N LYS A 55 -12.65 11.15 11.12
CA LYS A 55 -11.66 12.14 11.58
C LYS A 55 -10.22 11.65 11.56
N ILE A 56 -9.99 10.33 11.64
CA ILE A 56 -8.64 9.77 11.77
C ILE A 56 -8.32 8.81 10.62
N ILE A 57 -9.09 7.72 10.48
CA ILE A 57 -8.77 6.65 9.52
C ILE A 57 -8.80 7.18 8.08
N THR A 58 -9.85 7.92 7.72
CA THR A 58 -10.06 8.47 6.39
C THR A 58 -8.98 9.48 5.97
N PRO A 59 -8.66 10.52 6.75
CA PRO A 59 -7.59 11.45 6.40
C PRO A 59 -6.21 10.78 6.36
N LEU A 60 -5.91 9.83 7.26
CA LEU A 60 -4.63 9.11 7.24
C LEU A 60 -4.52 8.18 6.02
N THR A 61 -5.58 7.46 5.68
CA THR A 61 -5.65 6.63 4.47
C THR A 61 -5.48 7.48 3.22
N GLY A 62 -6.18 8.62 3.15
CA GLY A 62 -6.01 9.60 2.07
C GLY A 62 -4.59 10.13 1.98
N ALA A 63 -3.98 10.52 3.10
CA ALA A 63 -2.60 11.00 3.14
C ALA A 63 -1.61 9.94 2.65
N MET A 64 -1.79 8.66 3.00
CA MET A 64 -0.93 7.57 2.50
C MET A 64 -1.00 7.42 0.98
N TRP A 65 -2.20 7.53 0.40
CA TRP A 65 -2.39 7.54 -1.06
C TRP A 65 -1.74 8.75 -1.72
N ILE A 66 -1.97 9.96 -1.18
CA ILE A 66 -1.41 11.21 -1.72
C ILE A 66 0.12 11.17 -1.69
N VAL A 67 0.72 10.81 -0.54
CA VAL A 67 2.19 10.70 -0.41
C VAL A 67 2.74 9.65 -1.37
N GLY A 68 2.06 8.50 -1.50
CA GLY A 68 2.45 7.46 -2.46
C GLY A 68 2.42 7.96 -3.90
N ALA A 69 1.37 8.70 -4.28
CA ALA A 69 1.23 9.28 -5.61
C ALA A 69 2.29 10.35 -5.90
N VAL A 70 2.51 11.28 -4.97
CA VAL A 70 3.53 12.34 -5.09
C VAL A 70 4.92 11.75 -5.24
N LEU A 71 5.29 10.77 -4.41
CA LEU A 71 6.61 10.12 -4.51
C LEU A 71 6.76 9.30 -5.78
N ALA A 72 5.70 8.64 -6.24
CA ALA A 72 5.70 7.92 -7.50
C ALA A 72 5.91 8.84 -8.72
N MET A 73 5.46 10.11 -8.63
CA MET A 73 5.72 11.14 -9.64
C MET A 73 7.15 11.69 -9.56
N LEU A 74 7.66 11.97 -8.35
CA LEU A 74 9.01 12.51 -8.13
C LEU A 74 10.13 11.51 -8.45
N LEU A 75 9.87 10.21 -8.23
CA LEU A 75 10.86 9.13 -8.35
C LEU A 75 10.48 8.16 -9.47
N PRO A 76 10.55 8.56 -10.76
CA PRO A 76 10.07 7.74 -11.87
C PRO A 76 10.77 6.39 -11.98
N SER A 77 12.05 6.31 -11.58
CA SER A 77 12.82 5.06 -11.61
C SER A 77 12.34 3.99 -10.62
N GLN A 78 11.70 4.40 -9.51
CA GLN A 78 11.19 3.51 -8.46
C GLN A 78 9.66 3.48 -8.42
N ARG A 79 9.00 4.08 -9.41
CA ARG A 79 7.55 4.27 -9.45
C ARG A 79 6.77 2.98 -9.21
N GLN A 80 7.16 1.89 -9.86
CA GLN A 80 6.47 0.60 -9.73
C GLN A 80 6.59 0.02 -8.32
N GLU A 81 7.75 0.15 -7.69
CA GLU A 81 7.94 -0.28 -6.31
C GLU A 81 7.13 0.58 -5.36
N ILE A 82 7.17 1.91 -5.51
CA ILE A 82 6.41 2.84 -4.65
C ILE A 82 4.92 2.51 -4.72
N ILE A 83 4.35 2.36 -5.93
CA ILE A 83 2.94 2.00 -6.12
C ILE A 83 2.62 0.65 -5.47
N LYS A 84 3.49 -0.36 -5.64
CA LYS A 84 3.31 -1.68 -5.02
C LYS A 84 3.32 -1.59 -3.50
N HIS A 85 4.28 -0.87 -2.92
CA HIS A 85 4.38 -0.68 -1.48
C HIS A 85 3.19 0.09 -0.92
N THR A 86 2.80 1.22 -1.53
CA THR A 86 1.62 1.99 -1.13
C THR A 86 0.37 1.13 -1.12
N LYS A 87 0.15 0.33 -2.18
CA LYS A 87 -1.00 -0.58 -2.25
C LYS A 87 -1.03 -1.55 -1.06
N TRP A 88 0.07 -2.25 -0.79
CA TRP A 88 0.11 -3.26 0.26
C TRP A 88 0.11 -2.64 1.67
N PHE A 89 0.73 -1.48 1.86
CA PHE A 89 0.68 -0.76 3.14
C PHE A 89 -0.72 -0.27 3.46
N VAL A 90 -1.42 0.35 2.49
CA VAL A 90 -2.79 0.82 2.73
C VAL A 90 -3.73 -0.36 2.96
N LEU A 91 -3.63 -1.42 2.16
CA LEU A 91 -4.42 -2.64 2.38
C LEU A 91 -4.12 -3.25 3.77
N GLY A 92 -2.85 -3.34 4.15
CA GLY A 92 -2.43 -3.86 5.46
C GLY A 92 -2.94 -3.02 6.62
N TYR A 93 -2.88 -1.68 6.51
CA TYR A 93 -3.43 -0.76 7.50
C TYR A 93 -4.93 -1.00 7.72
N LEU A 94 -5.69 -1.03 6.63
CA LEU A 94 -7.14 -1.26 6.70
C LEU A 94 -7.46 -2.67 7.20
N ALA A 95 -6.72 -3.69 6.77
CA ALA A 95 -6.91 -5.06 7.25
C ALA A 95 -6.64 -5.20 8.75
N VAL A 96 -5.60 -4.56 9.28
CA VAL A 96 -5.31 -4.55 10.73
C VAL A 96 -6.46 -3.87 11.49
N LEU A 97 -6.94 -2.71 11.02
CA LEU A 97 -8.08 -2.02 11.65
C LEU A 97 -9.37 -2.84 11.58
N PHE A 98 -9.57 -3.58 10.50
CA PHE A 98 -10.69 -4.51 10.34
C PHE A 98 -10.63 -5.65 11.36
N ILE A 99 -9.49 -6.33 11.47
CA ILE A 99 -9.29 -7.40 12.46
C ILE A 99 -9.44 -6.84 13.88
N TYR A 100 -8.88 -5.66 14.14
CA TYR A 100 -8.97 -5.01 15.45
C TYR A 100 -10.43 -4.71 15.84
N ARG A 101 -11.30 -4.40 14.86
CA ARG A 101 -12.73 -4.20 15.13
C ARG A 101 -13.37 -5.45 15.72
N PHE A 102 -13.03 -6.63 15.20
CA PHE A 102 -13.51 -7.91 15.73
C PHE A 102 -12.99 -8.17 17.13
N VAL A 103 -11.74 -7.80 17.42
CA VAL A 103 -11.18 -7.88 18.78
C VAL A 103 -12.01 -7.04 19.75
N ILE A 104 -12.33 -5.79 19.40
CA ILE A 104 -13.19 -4.93 20.23
C ILE A 104 -14.56 -5.58 20.44
N MET A 105 -15.20 -6.10 19.38
CA MET A 105 -16.51 -6.74 19.49
C MET A 105 -16.48 -7.98 20.39
N ALA A 106 -15.44 -8.80 20.30
CA ALA A 106 -15.28 -9.99 21.11
C ALA A 106 -15.06 -9.65 22.60
N VAL A 107 -14.25 -8.63 22.88
CA VAL A 107 -13.92 -8.24 24.27
C VAL A 107 -15.05 -7.46 24.94
N ALA A 108 -15.89 -6.75 24.18
CA ALA A 108 -17.03 -6.01 24.73
C ALA A 108 -18.04 -6.89 25.49
N GLY A 109 -18.04 -8.21 25.27
CA GLY A 109 -18.90 -9.16 25.98
C GLY A 109 -18.29 -9.81 27.24
N VAL A 110 -17.06 -9.44 27.63
CA VAL A 110 -16.36 -10.08 28.76
C VAL A 110 -16.75 -9.42 30.08
N SER A 111 -17.44 -10.16 30.97
CA SER A 111 -17.79 -9.71 32.32
C SER A 111 -16.64 -9.88 33.32
N ALA A 112 -16.74 -9.21 34.47
CA ALA A 112 -15.78 -9.38 35.57
C ALA A 112 -15.81 -10.80 36.17
N GLU A 113 -16.93 -11.53 36.09
CA GLU A 113 -16.97 -12.94 36.49
C GLU A 113 -16.15 -13.81 35.53
N ASN A 114 -16.25 -13.56 34.22
CA ASN A 114 -15.45 -14.29 33.22
C ASN A 114 -13.95 -14.05 33.41
N LEU A 115 -13.56 -12.82 33.74
CA LEU A 115 -12.18 -12.48 34.06
C LEU A 115 -11.74 -13.15 35.36
N SER A 116 -12.58 -13.12 36.40
CA SER A 116 -12.26 -13.73 37.68
C SER A 116 -12.08 -15.25 37.57
N ALA A 117 -12.95 -15.90 36.80
CA ALA A 117 -12.84 -17.32 36.48
C ALA A 117 -11.59 -17.65 35.66
N SER A 118 -11.22 -16.78 34.71
CA SER A 118 -10.04 -16.98 33.86
C SER A 118 -8.72 -16.76 34.62
N PHE A 119 -8.68 -15.81 35.56
CA PHE A 119 -7.47 -15.49 36.33
C PHE A 119 -7.37 -16.23 37.67
N GLY A 120 -8.41 -16.96 38.09
CA GLY A 120 -8.44 -17.66 39.37
C GLY A 120 -8.41 -16.74 40.59
N GLN A 121 -8.75 -15.46 40.41
CA GLN A 121 -8.74 -14.43 41.46
C GLN A 121 -9.91 -13.47 41.28
N SER A 122 -10.36 -12.84 42.37
CA SER A 122 -11.43 -11.83 42.30
C SER A 122 -10.96 -10.61 41.50
N VAL A 123 -11.63 -10.36 40.37
CA VAL A 123 -11.41 -9.19 39.53
C VAL A 123 -12.51 -8.17 39.83
N ALA A 124 -12.11 -6.92 40.10
CA ALA A 124 -13.06 -5.85 40.38
C ALA A 124 -14.02 -5.62 39.20
N SER A 125 -15.27 -5.29 39.50
CA SER A 125 -16.28 -4.98 38.47
C SER A 125 -15.87 -3.81 37.56
N SER A 126 -15.02 -2.90 38.06
CA SER A 126 -14.44 -1.80 37.30
C SER A 126 -13.41 -2.24 36.23
N SER A 127 -12.88 -3.46 36.30
CA SER A 127 -11.89 -3.96 35.34
C SER A 127 -12.44 -4.09 33.92
N GLY A 128 -13.74 -4.36 33.76
CA GLY A 128 -14.39 -4.38 32.43
C GLY A 128 -14.32 -3.03 31.73
N ALA A 129 -14.55 -1.93 32.46
CA ALA A 129 -14.42 -0.58 31.93
C ALA A 129 -12.95 -0.21 31.61
N ALA A 130 -12.01 -0.68 32.44
CA ALA A 130 -10.57 -0.45 32.20
C ALA A 130 -10.08 -1.13 30.91
N ILE A 131 -10.57 -2.34 30.61
CA ILE A 131 -10.23 -3.07 29.37
C ILE A 131 -10.70 -2.30 28.14
N LEU A 132 -11.92 -1.76 28.15
CA LEU A 132 -12.42 -0.92 27.05
C LEU A 132 -11.56 0.34 26.85
N GLY A 133 -11.11 0.97 27.95
CA GLY A 133 -10.18 2.10 27.89
C GLY A 133 -8.82 1.72 27.28
N TRP A 134 -8.27 0.56 27.65
CA TRP A 134 -7.04 0.04 27.05
C TRP A 134 -7.18 -0.25 25.56
N LEU A 135 -8.29 -0.87 25.15
CA LEU A 135 -8.58 -1.12 23.73
C LEU A 135 -8.74 0.17 22.94
N GLN A 136 -9.33 1.20 23.54
CA GLN A 136 -9.42 2.51 22.91
C GLN A 136 -8.03 3.11 22.71
N ASN A 137 -7.15 3.04 23.71
CA ASN A 137 -5.77 3.55 23.59
C ASN A 137 -4.95 2.78 22.55
N LEU A 138 -5.09 1.46 22.50
CA LEU A 138 -4.44 0.62 21.48
C LEU A 138 -4.94 0.95 20.07
N LEU A 139 -6.24 1.23 19.89
CA LEU A 139 -6.78 1.68 18.62
C LEU A 139 -6.08 2.95 18.14
N TRP A 140 -5.91 3.94 19.03
CA TRP A 140 -5.20 5.18 18.73
C TRP A 140 -3.75 4.94 18.31
N ILE A 141 -3.04 4.09 19.05
CA ILE A 141 -1.64 3.76 18.76
C ILE A 141 -1.54 3.11 17.38
N ILE A 142 -2.32 2.06 17.10
CA ILE A 142 -2.28 1.36 15.82
C ILE A 142 -2.66 2.30 14.68
N ALA A 143 -3.73 3.08 14.86
CA ALA A 143 -4.26 3.97 13.83
C ALA A 143 -3.26 5.05 13.41
N ILE A 144 -2.41 5.54 14.32
CA ILE A 144 -1.42 6.59 14.06
C ILE A 144 -0.06 6.00 13.67
N THR A 145 0.46 5.06 14.46
CA THR A 145 1.82 4.53 14.30
C THR A 145 2.01 3.87 12.95
N TYR A 146 0.99 3.18 12.42
CA TYR A 146 1.09 2.50 11.14
C TYR A 146 1.29 3.49 9.96
N PRO A 147 0.45 4.53 9.78
CA PRO A 147 0.70 5.58 8.79
C PRO A 147 2.03 6.32 9.00
N VAL A 148 2.40 6.62 10.25
CA VAL A 148 3.67 7.27 10.55
C VAL A 148 4.86 6.42 10.08
N GLY A 149 4.83 5.11 10.35
CA GLY A 149 5.83 4.17 9.86
C GLY A 149 5.92 4.14 8.33
N TYR A 150 4.76 4.20 7.65
CA TYR A 150 4.72 4.32 6.19
C TYR A 150 5.37 5.62 5.70
N PHE A 151 5.07 6.76 6.31
CA PHE A 151 5.66 8.05 5.92
C PHE A 151 7.18 8.06 6.11
N ILE A 152 7.69 7.50 7.20
CA ILE A 152 9.14 7.38 7.43
C ILE A 152 9.78 6.48 6.37
N PHE A 153 9.17 5.31 6.11
CA PHE A 153 9.69 4.35 5.13
C PHE A 153 9.75 4.94 3.72
N GLN A 154 8.70 5.62 3.30
CA GLN A 154 8.64 6.25 1.98
C GLN A 154 9.53 7.50 1.90
N GLY A 155 9.59 8.29 2.98
CA GLY A 155 10.46 9.46 3.09
C GLY A 155 11.95 9.11 2.92
N LYS A 156 12.40 7.97 3.47
CA LYS A 156 13.78 7.49 3.34
C LYS A 156 14.22 7.24 1.89
N LYS A 157 13.29 6.96 0.97
CA LYS A 157 13.61 6.70 -0.45
C LYS A 157 14.06 7.95 -1.19
N VAL A 158 13.60 9.13 -0.76
CA VAL A 158 13.94 10.42 -1.39
C VAL A 158 15.44 10.73 -1.31
N PRO A 159 16.08 10.83 -0.13
CA PRO A 159 17.50 11.11 -0.04
C PRO A 159 18.36 9.99 -0.65
N GLN A 160 17.91 8.73 -0.54
CA GLN A 160 18.61 7.60 -1.16
C GLN A 160 18.67 7.73 -2.69
N PHE A 161 17.58 8.15 -3.34
CA PHE A 161 17.55 8.32 -4.79
C PHE A 161 18.50 9.45 -5.26
N PHE A 162 18.43 10.62 -4.64
CA PHE A 162 19.29 11.75 -5.01
C PHE A 162 20.77 11.46 -4.76
N GLY A 163 21.11 10.78 -3.65
CA GLY A 163 22.47 10.32 -3.38
C GLY A 163 23.00 9.31 -4.41
N THR A 164 22.15 8.37 -4.86
CA THR A 164 22.56 7.35 -5.83
C THR A 164 22.73 7.93 -7.24
N ARG A 165 21.90 8.91 -7.61
CA ARG A 165 22.01 9.61 -8.91
C ARG A 165 23.31 10.42 -9.01
N SER A 166 23.72 11.06 -7.92
CA SER A 166 25.00 11.76 -7.81
C SER A 166 26.19 10.80 -8.01
N LYS A 167 26.20 9.66 -7.30
CA LYS A 167 27.27 8.65 -7.43
C LYS A 167 27.37 8.06 -8.85
N LYS A 168 26.24 7.70 -9.47
CA LYS A 168 26.23 7.18 -10.85
C LYS A 168 26.70 8.21 -11.88
N ARG A 169 26.43 9.50 -11.65
CA ARG A 169 26.92 10.60 -12.50
C ARG A 169 28.43 10.76 -12.38
N ALA A 170 28.96 10.79 -11.16
CA ALA A 170 30.40 10.86 -10.90
C ALA A 170 31.17 9.67 -11.50
N ILE A 171 30.64 8.43 -11.38
CA ILE A 171 31.26 7.24 -11.98
C ILE A 171 31.26 7.31 -13.52
N ARG A 172 30.18 7.81 -14.13
CA ARG A 172 30.10 7.96 -15.58
C ARG A 172 31.14 8.98 -16.07
N GLU A 173 31.28 10.10 -15.38
CA GLU A 173 32.24 11.15 -15.71
C GLU A 173 33.69 10.65 -15.64
N ILE A 174 34.05 9.91 -14.57
CA ILE A 174 35.38 9.28 -14.45
C ILE A 174 35.62 8.27 -15.58
N ARG A 175 34.60 7.48 -15.94
CA ARG A 175 34.72 6.49 -17.02
C ARG A 175 34.87 7.14 -18.39
N ASP A 176 34.10 8.19 -18.68
CA ASP A 176 34.20 8.93 -19.94
C ASP A 176 35.58 9.60 -20.07
N ILE A 177 36.15 10.15 -18.99
CA ILE A 177 37.53 10.68 -18.98
C ILE A 177 38.56 9.57 -19.29
N ARG A 178 38.36 8.36 -18.75
CA ARG A 178 39.26 7.22 -19.00
C ARG A 178 39.18 6.71 -20.43
N ASP A 179 37.99 6.69 -21.03
CA ASP A 179 37.83 6.24 -22.42
C ASP A 179 38.30 7.30 -23.43
N ASN A 180 38.25 8.59 -23.08
CA ASN A 180 38.81 9.68 -23.92
C ASN A 180 40.34 9.80 -23.86
N THR A 181 41.00 9.14 -22.90
CA THR A 181 42.47 9.16 -22.75
C THR A 181 43.16 7.91 -23.29
N LYS A 182 42.41 6.97 -23.89
CA LYS A 182 43.02 5.83 -24.60
C LYS A 182 43.55 6.31 -25.95
N PRO A 183 44.87 6.25 -26.20
CA PRO A 183 45.40 6.46 -27.54
C PRO A 183 44.94 5.29 -28.43
N TYR A 184 44.53 5.62 -29.65
CA TYR A 184 44.18 4.65 -30.71
C TYR A 184 45.32 3.68 -30.98
#